data_AF-A0A227J1B3-F1
#
_entry.id   AF-A0A227J1B3-F1
#
_cell.length_a   1.000
_cell.length_b   1.000
_cell.length_c   1.000
_cell.angle_alpha   90.00
_cell.angle_beta   90.00
_cell.angle_gamma   90.00
#
_symmetry.space_group_name_H-M   'P 1'
#
loop_
_entity.id
_entity.type
_entity.pdbx_description
1 polymer ?
#
loop_
_entity_poly.entity_id
_entity_poly.type
_entity_poly.pdbx_seq_one_letter_code
_entity_poly.pdbx_strand_id
1 'polypeptide(L)' 'MKKVAVILSGSGVYDGSELHEAVLALHAIEKAGATWHCFAPNIDQLHVINHLTGEEMDEPRNVLVEAARIARGNIEDVA' A
#
# COMPACT_ATOMS: atom_id res chain seq x y z
N MET A 1 20.25 10.91 -9.13
CA MET A 1 19.49 9.72 -8.69
C MET A 1 18.01 10.02 -8.89
N LYS A 2 17.26 9.17 -9.61
CA LYS A 2 15.83 9.41 -9.83
C LYS A 2 15.05 9.09 -8.55
N LYS A 3 14.06 9.90 -8.23
CA LYS A 3 13.14 9.70 -7.10
C LYS A 3 11.76 9.33 -7.65
N VAL A 4 11.18 8.25 -7.16
CA VAL A 4 9.91 7.70 -7.62
C VAL A 4 8.90 7.77 -6.47
N ALA A 5 7.77 8.42 -6.70
CA ALA A 5 6.63 8.34 -5.79
C ALA A 5 5.85 7.05 -6.10
N VAL A 6 5.52 6.29 -5.07
CA VAL A 6 4.72 5.06 -5.17
C VAL A 6 3.45 5.27 -4.38
N ILE A 7 2.31 5.30 -5.06
CA ILE A 7 1.00 5.50 -4.43
C ILE A 7 0.41 4.13 -4.12
N LEU A 8 0.06 3.91 -2.86
CA LEU A 8 -0.57 2.71 -2.34
C LEU A 8 -2.02 3.00 -1.92
N SER A 9 -2.81 1.94 -1.79
CA SER A 9 -4.26 1.97 -1.56
C SER A 9 -4.72 1.13 -0.36
N GLY A 10 -3.79 0.63 0.45
CA GLY A 10 -4.05 -0.30 1.57
C GLY A 10 -3.07 -1.47 1.51
N SER A 11 -3.41 -2.62 2.09
CA SER A 11 -2.51 -3.79 2.19
C SER A 11 -3.23 -5.13 1.97
N GLY A 12 -3.64 -5.39 0.73
CA GLY A 12 -4.38 -6.60 0.33
C GLY A 12 -4.96 -6.44 -1.07
N VAL A 13 -4.99 -7.50 -1.89
CA VAL A 13 -5.43 -7.41 -3.29
C VAL A 13 -6.91 -7.04 -3.43
N TYR A 14 -7.75 -7.43 -2.47
CA TYR A 14 -9.19 -7.22 -2.55
C TYR A 14 -9.63 -5.87 -1.97
N ASP A 15 -8.83 -5.27 -1.10
CA ASP A 15 -9.21 -4.07 -0.33
C ASP A 15 -8.09 -3.02 -0.20
N GLY A 16 -7.00 -3.18 -0.96
CA GLY A 16 -5.86 -2.29 -0.94
C GLY A 16 -4.90 -2.52 -2.10
N SER A 17 -3.60 -2.38 -1.85
CA SER A 17 -2.56 -2.69 -2.86
C SER A 17 -2.19 -4.16 -2.80
N GLU A 18 -2.02 -4.77 -3.98
CA GLU A 18 -1.51 -6.14 -4.11
C GLU A 18 -0.07 -6.18 -3.58
N LEU A 19 0.20 -7.10 -2.65
CA LEU A 19 1.43 -7.11 -1.86
C LEU A 19 2.65 -7.49 -2.69
N HIS A 20 2.52 -8.48 -3.58
CA HIS A 20 3.63 -8.94 -4.40
C HIS A 20 4.02 -7.91 -5.45
N GLU A 21 3.06 -7.28 -6.13
CA GLU A 21 3.25 -6.20 -7.08
C GLU A 21 3.92 -5.01 -6.42
N ALA A 22 3.45 -4.60 -5.24
CA ALA A 22 4.07 -3.51 -4.50
C ALA A 22 5.52 -3.84 -4.16
N VAL A 23 5.81 -5.00 -3.56
CA VAL A 23 7.17 -5.41 -3.20
C VAL A 23 8.09 -5.52 -4.43
N LEU A 24 7.61 -6.11 -5.52
CA LEU A 24 8.37 -6.24 -6.77
C LEU A 24 8.64 -4.89 -7.42
N ALA A 25 7.69 -3.96 -7.37
CA ALA A 25 7.86 -2.60 -7.88
C ALA A 25 8.92 -1.83 -7.08
N LEU A 26 8.85 -1.85 -5.74
CA LEU A 26 9.86 -1.21 -4.88
C LEU A 26 11.26 -1.80 -5.15
N HIS A 27 11.36 -3.13 -5.24
CA HIS A 27 12.61 -3.82 -5.55
C HIS A 27 13.17 -3.46 -6.94
N ALA A 28 12.30 -3.37 -7.95
CA ALA A 28 12.70 -3.00 -9.30
C ALA A 28 13.23 -1.56 -9.38
N ILE A 29 12.62 -0.63 -8.65
CA ILE A 29 13.08 0.76 -8.54
C ILE A 29 14.51 0.81 -7.98
N GLU A 30 14.76 0.08 -6.89
CA GLU A 30 16.10 0.00 -6.29
C GLU A 30 17.13 -0.63 -7.22
N LYS A 31 16.78 -1.75 -7.89
CA LYS A 31 17.66 -2.40 -8.87
C LYS A 31 18.00 -1.50 -10.06
N ALA A 32 17.14 -0.55 -10.39
CA ALA A 32 17.38 0.44 -11.43
C ALA A 32 18.23 1.64 -10.97
N GLY A 33 18.74 1.64 -9.73
CA GLY A 33 19.56 2.72 -9.18
C GLY A 33 18.74 3.98 -8.84
N ALA A 34 17.44 3.82 -8.59
CA ALA A 34 16.54 4.87 -8.15
C ALA A 34 16.11 4.66 -6.70
N THR A 35 15.52 5.69 -6.09
CA THR A 35 14.93 5.62 -4.74
C THR A 35 13.44 5.81 -4.82
N TRP A 36 12.70 5.17 -3.92
CA TRP A 36 11.25 5.32 -3.79
C TRP A 36 10.86 5.99 -2.47
N HIS A 37 9.70 6.64 -2.46
CA HIS A 37 8.96 6.98 -1.25
C HIS A 37 7.49 6.63 -1.47
N CYS A 38 6.87 6.00 -0.47
CA CYS A 38 5.49 5.57 -0.55
C CYS A 38 4.55 6.68 -0.07
N PHE A 39 3.38 6.77 -0.67
CA PHE A 39 2.29 7.64 -0.25
C PHE A 39 0.98 6.85 -0.26
N ALA A 40 0.02 7.22 0.59
CA ALA A 40 -1.33 6.71 0.54
C ALA A 40 -2.30 7.74 1.15
N PRO A 41 -3.56 7.83 0.69
CA PRO A 41 -4.51 8.78 1.28
C PRO A 41 -4.87 8.38 2.72
N ASN A 42 -4.92 9.35 3.63
CA ASN A 42 -5.40 9.15 5.00
C ASN A 42 -6.94 9.14 5.07
N ILE A 43 -7.55 8.08 4.55
CA ILE A 43 -9.00 7.89 4.49
C ILE A 43 -9.38 6.46 4.88
N ASP A 44 -10.65 6.22 5.19
CA ASP A 44 -11.16 4.88 5.39
C ASP A 44 -11.20 4.09 4.07
N GLN A 45 -10.96 2.77 4.14
CA GLN A 45 -11.17 1.86 3.02
C GLN A 45 -12.67 1.77 2.69
N LEU A 46 -12.99 1.52 1.41
CA LEU A 46 -14.37 1.32 0.95
C LEU A 46 -15.01 0.09 1.61
N HIS A 47 -14.24 -1.00 1.69
CA HIS A 47 -14.62 -2.28 2.31
C HIS A 47 -13.37 -2.90 2.94
N VAL A 48 -13.57 -3.89 3.81
CA VAL A 48 -12.48 -4.72 4.36
C VAL A 48 -12.79 -6.17 4.05
N ILE A 49 -11.87 -6.88 3.41
CA ILE A 49 -12.12 -8.23 2.92
C ILE A 49 -11.28 -9.23 3.71
N ASN A 50 -11.94 -10.26 4.24
CA ASN A 50 -11.25 -11.41 4.76
C ASN A 50 -10.63 -12.18 3.58
N HIS A 51 -9.32 -12.06 3.41
CA HIS A 51 -8.62 -12.70 2.29
C HIS A 51 -8.63 -14.24 2.33
N LEU A 52 -8.99 -14.86 3.46
CA LEU A 52 -9.18 -16.31 3.54
C LEU A 52 -10.52 -16.77 2.97
N THR A 53 -11.60 -16.01 3.23
CA THR A 53 -12.97 -16.41 2.83
C THR A 53 -13.48 -15.67 1.59
N GLY A 54 -12.89 -14.50 1.27
CA GLY A 54 -13.36 -13.60 0.22
C GLY A 54 -14.58 -12.77 0.62
N GLU A 55 -15.01 -12.85 1.89
CA GLU A 55 -16.18 -12.14 2.40
C GLU A 55 -15.79 -10.81 3.03
N GLU A 56 -16.72 -9.86 2.97
CA GLU A 56 -16.58 -8.57 3.64
C GLU A 56 -16.65 -8.73 5.17
N MET A 57 -15.82 -7.98 5.87
CA MET A 57 -15.78 -7.89 7.32
C MET A 57 -16.41 -6.56 7.76
N ASP A 58 -17.26 -6.61 8.78
CA ASP A 58 -17.87 -5.43 9.40
C ASP A 58 -16.88 -4.76 10.38
N GLU A 59 -15.74 -4.30 9.84
CA GLU A 59 -14.75 -3.52 10.56
C GLU A 59 -14.16 -2.41 9.67
N PRO A 60 -13.89 -1.21 10.22
CA PRO A 60 -13.22 -0.16 9.47
C PRO A 60 -11.70 -0.35 9.51
N ARG A 61 -11.05 -0.05 8.38
CA ARG A 61 -9.60 0.12 8.29
C ARG A 61 -9.25 1.38 7.51
N ASN A 62 -8.12 1.99 7.84
CA ASN A 62 -7.63 3.20 7.19
C ASN A 62 -6.56 2.86 6.15
N VAL A 63 -6.66 3.46 4.97
CA VAL A 63 -5.80 3.21 3.81
C VAL A 63 -4.33 3.50 4.10
N LEU A 64 -4.01 4.66 4.70
CA LEU A 64 -2.63 5.02 5.06
C LEU A 64 -2.06 4.08 6.11
N VAL A 65 -2.83 3.76 7.15
CA VAL A 65 -2.41 2.85 8.23
C VAL A 65 -2.11 1.45 7.70
N GLU A 66 -2.96 0.92 6.82
CA GLU A 66 -2.73 -0.41 6.25
C GLU A 66 -1.58 -0.40 5.24
N ALA A 67 -1.49 0.62 4.37
CA ALA A 67 -0.38 0.76 3.42
C ALA A 67 1.00 0.90 4.11
N ALA A 68 1.05 1.43 5.34
CA ALA A 68 2.27 1.50 6.15
C ALA A 68 2.88 0.11 6.41
N ARG A 69 2.10 -0.97 6.36
CA ARG A 69 2.60 -2.36 6.45
C ARG A 69 3.56 -2.68 5.31
N ILE A 70 3.20 -2.30 4.08
CA ILE A 70 4.02 -2.49 2.87
C ILE A 70 5.28 -1.64 2.96
N ALA A 71 5.13 -0.36 3.30
CA ALA A 71 6.21 0.61 3.36
C ALA A 71 7.10 0.51 4.63
N ARG A 72 6.84 -0.48 5.49
CA ARG A 72 7.53 -0.69 6.78
C ARG A 72 7.54 0.58 7.66
N GLY A 73 6.43 1.31 7.66
CA GLY A 73 6.24 2.56 8.40
C GLY A 73 6.80 3.82 7.73
N ASN A 74 7.50 3.72 6.60
CA ASN A 74 8.05 4.87 5.88
C ASN A 74 7.12 5.31 4.73
N ILE A 75 6.01 5.95 5.10
CA ILE A 75 4.95 6.40 4.20
C ILE A 75 4.37 7.72 4.70
N GLU A 76 3.97 8.58 3.77
CA GLU A 76 3.31 9.85 4.05
C GLU A 76 1.89 9.90 3.44
N ASP A 77 1.05 10.79 3.96
CA ASP A 77 -0.22 11.11 3.32
C ASP A 77 0.03 11.75 1.94
N VAL A 78 -0.86 11.51 0.98
CA VAL A 78 -0.79 12.12 -0.35
C VAL A 78 -1.23 13.59 -0.34
N ALA A 79 -1.89 14.03 0.73
CA ALA A 79 -2.42 15.39 0.93
C ALA A 79 -1.36 16.42 1.34
#